data_AF-A0A927B4A7-F1
#
_entry.id   AF-A0A927B4A7-F1
#
_cell.length_a   1.000
_cell.length_b   1.000
_cell.length_c   1.000
_cell.angle_alpha   90.00
_cell.angle_beta   90.00
_cell.angle_gamma   90.00
#
_symmetry.space_group_name_H-M   'P 1'
#
loop_
_entity.id
_entity.type
_entity.pdbx_description
1 polymer ?
#
loop_
_entity_poly.entity_id
_entity_poly.type
_entity_poly.pdbx_seq_one_letter_code
_entity_poly.pdbx_strand_id
1 'polypeptide(L)' 'MSPNTLVIVTGYGSISPKPWKKAYLNTSIDKANQRFMSEHPGARDVTIVSVKFDDELTIGSNGVISSTYN' A
#
# COMPACT_ATOMS: atom_id res chain seq x y z
N MET A 1 5.68 -10.03 -22.34
CA MET A 1 5.46 -10.45 -20.93
C MET A 1 4.36 -9.59 -20.36
N SER A 2 3.53 -10.10 -19.45
CA SER A 2 2.53 -9.26 -18.78
C SER A 2 3.26 -8.34 -17.79
N PRO A 3 2.97 -7.03 -17.76
CA PRO A 3 3.65 -6.11 -16.83
C PRO A 3 3.36 -6.52 -15.39
N ASN A 4 4.40 -6.50 -14.55
CA ASN A 4 4.27 -6.65 -13.11
C ASN A 4 3.48 -5.46 -12.54
N THR A 5 2.78 -5.68 -11.44
CA THR A 5 1.94 -4.64 -10.82
C THR A 5 2.16 -4.57 -9.33
N LEU A 6 2.51 -3.38 -8.83
CA LEU A 6 2.53 -3.07 -7.40
C LEU A 6 1.27 -2.27 -7.04
N VAL A 7 0.42 -2.82 -6.19
CA VAL A 7 -0.77 -2.15 -5.65
C VAL A 7 -0.46 -1.62 -4.26
N ILE A 8 -0.47 -0.30 -4.09
CA ILE A 8 -0.27 0.38 -2.81
C ILE A 8 -1.63 0.80 -2.27
N VAL A 9 -1.97 0.33 -1.07
CA VAL A 9 -3.20 0.69 -0.37
C VAL A 9 -2.84 1.51 0.86
N THR A 10 -3.45 2.67 1.00
CA THR A 10 -3.34 3.53 2.18
C THR A 10 -4.71 3.79 2.77
N GLY A 11 -4.83 3.89 4.08
CA GLY A 11 -6.08 4.27 4.73
C GLY A 11 -5.81 4.80 6.14
N TYR A 12 -6.82 5.33 6.78
CA TYR A 12 -6.74 5.85 8.15
C TYR A 12 -7.58 5.01 9.09
N GLY A 13 -7.11 4.84 10.33
CA GLY A 13 -7.92 4.22 11.36
C GLY A 13 -9.07 5.13 11.78
N SER A 14 -10.25 4.56 12.01
CA SER A 14 -11.44 5.33 12.45
C SER A 14 -11.23 6.15 13.73
N ILE A 15 -10.22 5.81 14.54
CA ILE A 15 -9.98 6.38 15.89
C ILE A 15 -8.58 7.02 15.98
N SER A 16 -7.72 6.87 14.96
CA SER A 16 -6.34 7.37 15.00
C SER A 16 -5.97 8.06 13.68
N PRO A 17 -5.33 9.25 13.73
CA PRO A 17 -4.84 9.93 12.53
C PRO A 17 -3.64 9.21 11.90
N LYS A 18 -3.17 8.10 12.47
CA LYS A 18 -2.02 7.36 11.94
C LYS A 18 -2.43 6.62 10.65
N PRO A 19 -1.80 6.94 9.50
CA PRO A 19 -2.10 6.25 8.26
C PRO A 19 -1.56 4.81 8.29
N TRP A 20 -2.39 3.87 7.88
CA TRP A 20 -2.01 2.51 7.53
C TRP A 20 -1.64 2.45 6.05
N LYS A 21 -0.56 1.72 5.74
CA LYS A 21 0.00 1.62 4.39
C LYS A 21 0.47 0.20 4.15
N LYS A 22 0.06 -0.40 3.04
CA LYS A 22 0.55 -1.71 2.57
C LYS A 22 0.75 -1.69 1.07
N ALA A 23 1.67 -2.52 0.60
CA ALA A 23 1.90 -2.74 -0.81
C ALA A 23 1.79 -4.25 -1.13
N TYR A 24 1.17 -4.57 -2.26
CA TYR A 24 0.94 -5.93 -2.72
C TYR A 24 1.47 -6.08 -4.14
N LEU A 25 2.37 -7.04 -4.35
CA LEU A 25 2.97 -7.32 -5.65
C LEU A 25 2.16 -8.38 -6.41
N ASN A 26 1.96 -8.15 -7.71
CA ASN A 26 1.31 -9.06 -8.66
C ASN A 26 -0.06 -9.58 -8.17
N THR A 27 -0.85 -8.66 -7.61
CA THR A 27 -2.21 -8.93 -7.12
C THR A 27 -3.19 -7.93 -7.73
N SER A 28 -4.45 -8.32 -7.88
CA SER A 28 -5.49 -7.40 -8.36
C SER A 28 -5.84 -6.37 -7.30
N ILE A 29 -6.33 -5.20 -7.74
CA ILE A 29 -6.79 -4.13 -6.85
C ILE A 29 -7.83 -4.64 -5.84
N ASP A 30 -8.79 -5.45 -6.29
CA ASP A 30 -9.85 -5.99 -5.42
C ASP A 30 -9.29 -6.90 -4.32
N LYS A 31 -8.34 -7.78 -4.66
CA LYS A 31 -7.70 -8.67 -3.69
C LYS A 31 -6.81 -7.89 -2.72
N ALA A 32 -6.09 -6.89 -3.21
CA ALA A 32 -5.30 -5.99 -2.36
C ALA A 32 -6.19 -5.25 -1.36
N ASN A 33 -7.30 -4.67 -1.82
CA ASN A 33 -8.25 -3.98 -0.97
C ASN A 33 -8.89 -4.90 0.06
N GLN A 34 -9.35 -6.09 -0.36
CA GLN A 34 -9.94 -7.07 0.55
C GLN A 34 -8.96 -7.47 1.66
N ARG A 35 -7.70 -7.74 1.30
CA ARG A 35 -6.65 -8.07 2.28
C ARG A 35 -6.38 -6.91 3.23
N PHE A 36 -6.27 -5.69 2.69
CA PHE A 36 -6.04 -4.49 3.50
C PHE A 36 -7.17 -4.27 4.52
N MET A 37 -8.42 -4.36 4.09
CA MET A 37 -9.59 -4.20 4.97
C MET A 37 -9.69 -5.33 6.01
N SER A 38 -9.27 -6.55 5.66
CA SER A 38 -9.24 -7.67 6.60
C SER A 38 -8.17 -7.50 7.68
N GLU A 39 -7.01 -6.93 7.33
CA GLU A 39 -5.92 -6.65 8.28
C GLU A 39 -6.19 -5.40 9.13
N HIS A 40 -6.96 -4.46 8.58
CA HIS A 40 -7.29 -3.18 9.19
C HIS A 40 -8.81 -2.97 9.28
N PRO A 41 -9.52 -3.78 10.09
CA PRO A 41 -10.96 -3.62 10.28
C PRO A 41 -11.23 -2.24 10.91
N GLY A 42 -11.93 -1.38 10.17
CA GLY A 42 -12.15 0.02 10.55
C GLY A 42 -11.27 1.04 9.82
N ALA A 43 -10.61 0.63 8.72
CA ALA A 43 -9.97 1.57 7.81
C ALA A 43 -11.03 2.43 7.11
N ARG A 44 -10.77 3.74 7.08
CA ARG A 44 -11.54 4.75 6.35
C ARG A 44 -10.61 5.51 5.40
N ASP A 45 -11.21 6.26 4.48
CA ASP A 45 -10.50 7.08 3.50
C ASP A 45 -9.43 6.28 2.75
N VAL A 46 -9.81 5.06 2.34
CA VAL A 46 -8.91 4.12 1.67
C VAL A 46 -8.62 4.64 0.25
N THR A 47 -7.34 4.82 -0.04
CA THR A 47 -6.82 5.18 -1.35
C THR A 47 -5.98 4.04 -1.89
N ILE A 48 -6.13 3.73 -3.17
CA ILE A 48 -5.41 2.66 -3.84
C ILE A 48 -4.71 3.21 -5.07
N VAL A 49 -3.42 2.90 -5.19
CA VAL A 49 -2.59 3.26 -6.34
C VAL A 49 -2.02 1.99 -6.95
N SER A 50 -2.15 1.85 -8.26
CA SER A 50 -1.58 0.72 -9.01
C SER A 50 -0.43 1.20 -9.88
N VAL A 51 0.77 0.70 -9.62
CA VAL A 51 1.98 0.99 -10.41
C VAL A 51 2.28 -0.23 -11.26
N LYS A 52 2.28 -0.05 -12.57
CA LYS A 52 2.70 -1.08 -13.53
C LYS A 52 4.16 -0.88 -13.88
N PHE A 53 4.91 -1.96 -13.98
CA PHE A 53 6.32 -1.95 -14.36
C PHE A 53 6.67 -3.23 -15.12
N ASP A 54 7.70 -3.18 -15.94
CA ASP A 54 8.16 -4.33 -16.71
C ASP A 54 9.11 -5.17 -15.83
N ASP A 55 10.43 -5.03 -16.02
CA ASP A 55 11.41 -5.92 -15.38
C ASP A 55 11.92 -5.41 -14.03
N GLU A 56 12.08 -4.09 -13.88
CA GLU A 56 12.64 -3.49 -12.66
C GLU A 56 11.76 -2.34 -12.15
N LEU A 57 11.59 -2.28 -10.83
CA LEU A 57 10.97 -1.16 -10.12
C LEU A 57 11.89 -0.72 -8.98
N THR A 58 12.35 0.54 -9.05
CA THR A 58 13.15 1.15 -7.99
C THR A 58 12.30 2.15 -7.21
N ILE A 59 12.24 2.01 -5.88
CA ILE A 59 11.60 2.97 -4.98
C ILE A 59 12.69 3.66 -4.17
N GLY A 60 12.94 4.93 -4.48
CA GLY A 60 13.88 5.78 -3.73
C GLY A 60 13.18 6.60 -2.66
N SER A 61 13.82 6.78 -1.51
CA SER A 61 13.44 7.80 -0.53
C SER A 61 14.21 9.09 -0.83
N ASN A 62 13.52 10.19 -1.10
CA ASN A 62 14.15 11.52 -1.23
C ASN A 62 14.53 12.13 0.14
N GLY A 63 14.66 11.32 1.20
CA GLY A 63 14.87 11.77 2.58
C GLY A 63 15.25 10.63 3.54
N VAL A 64 15.40 10.95 4.82
CA VAL A 64 15.82 10.00 5.86
C VAL A 64 14.72 8.98 6.16
N ILE A 65 15.01 7.70 5.97
CA ILE A 65 14.16 6.60 6.45
C ILE A 65 14.42 6.44 7.96
N SER A 66 13.67 7.16 8.80
CA SER A 66 13.74 6.99 10.26
C SER A 66 12.64 6.04 10.72
N SER A 67 13.01 4.85 11.21
CA SER A 67 12.09 3.96 11.89
C SER A 67 11.97 4.37 13.36
N THR A 68 11.18 5.40 13.67
CA THR A 68 10.83 5.68 15.05
C THR A 68 9.73 4.71 15.49
N TYR A 69 10.14 3.50 15.87
CA TYR A 69 9.34 2.65 16.75
C TYR A 69 9.57 3.16 18.17
N ASN A 70 8.61 3.93 18.70
CA ASN A 70 8.45 4.15 20.14
C ASN A 70 7.47 3.12 20.68
#